data_AF-A0A0F9T1E8-F1
#
_entry.id   AF-A0A0F9T1E8-F1
#
_cell.length_a   1.000
_cell.length_b   1.000
_cell.length_c   1.000
_cell.angle_alpha   90.00
_cell.angle_beta   90.00
_cell.angle_gamma   90.00
#
_symmetry.space_group_name_H-M   'P 1'
#
loop_
_entity.id
_entity.type
_entity.pdbx_description
1 polymer ?
#
loop_
_entity_poly.entity_id
_entity_poly.type
_entity_poly.pdbx_seq_one_letter_code
_entity_poly.pdbx_strand_id
1 'polypeptide(L)'
;MNDGYFLPSVYSFKEISTIGFKDGFHIVIFTLNQIGVYGPLFAAIIVSWKNYGKSDVKDLFGKIKVWRIKPKWILIILLLPFIMALIPLGMNALMGGDIVGAFKPGMSGLIIFLTLAHNIVTGGFEEVGWRGFAFTEMKKKMRHTGVV
;
A
#
# COMPACT_ATOMS: atom_id res chain seq x y z
N MET A 1 -5.56 31.09 -0.18
CA MET A 1 -5.42 29.62 -0.08
C MET A 1 -4.45 29.34 1.06
N ASN A 2 -4.93 29.44 2.30
CA ASN A 2 -4.17 29.25 3.55
C ASN A 2 -4.85 28.17 4.41
N ASP A 3 -5.49 27.20 3.76
CA ASP A 3 -6.53 26.38 4.38
C ASP A 3 -6.11 24.91 4.50
N GLY A 4 -4.93 24.63 5.04
CA GLY A 4 -4.53 23.25 5.38
C GLY A 4 -4.46 22.29 4.19
N TYR A 5 -4.30 21.00 4.49
CA TYR A 5 -4.11 19.94 3.48
C TYR A 5 -5.43 19.57 2.79
N PHE A 6 -5.41 19.36 1.47
CA PHE A 6 -6.60 18.92 0.72
C PHE A 6 -6.99 17.46 1.01
N LEU A 7 -6.00 16.57 1.05
CA LEU A 7 -6.14 15.15 1.37
C LEU A 7 -5.20 14.81 2.52
N PRO A 8 -5.70 14.15 3.59
CA PRO A 8 -4.83 13.51 4.55
C PRO A 8 -3.81 12.64 3.83
N SER A 9 -2.54 12.91 4.08
CA SER A 9 -1.43 12.19 3.47
C SER A 9 -0.42 11.80 4.56
N VAL A 10 0.60 11.05 4.16
CA VAL A 10 1.74 10.73 5.04
C VAL A 10 2.41 11.99 5.60
N TYR A 11 2.34 13.12 4.89
CA TYR A 11 2.88 14.41 5.35
C TYR A 11 1.99 15.08 6.40
N SER A 12 0.67 14.90 6.29
CA SER A 12 -0.32 15.43 7.24
C SER A 12 -0.56 14.49 8.43
N PHE A 13 -0.06 13.25 8.37
CA PHE A 13 -0.37 12.21 9.35
C PHE A 13 0.09 12.56 10.76
N LYS A 14 1.26 13.20 10.90
CA LYS A 14 1.74 13.68 12.20
C LYS A 14 0.79 14.73 12.79
N GLU A 15 0.32 15.66 11.97
CA GLU A 15 -0.62 16.70 12.38
C GLU A 15 -1.98 16.08 12.76
N ILE A 16 -2.52 15.19 11.93
CA ILE A 16 -3.79 14.51 12.18
C ILE A 16 -3.74 13.62 13.43
N SER A 17 -2.63 12.91 13.65
CA SER A 17 -2.47 12.03 14.81
C SER A 17 -2.34 12.78 16.14
N THR A 18 -2.01 14.07 16.09
CA THR A 18 -1.80 14.89 17.30
C THR A 18 -2.95 15.86 17.56
N ILE A 19 -3.49 16.49 16.51
CA ILE A 19 -4.49 17.56 16.60
C ILE A 19 -5.87 17.09 16.10
N GLY A 20 -5.94 15.95 15.41
CA GLY A 20 -7.16 15.42 14.81
C GLY A 20 -7.43 15.94 13.40
N PHE A 21 -8.58 15.56 12.84
CA PHE A 21 -9.01 16.10 11.54
C PHE A 21 -9.46 17.55 11.67
N LYS A 22 -9.15 18.34 10.63
CA LYS A 22 -9.53 19.75 10.54
C LYS A 22 -11.05 19.99 10.66
N ASP A 23 -11.84 19.21 9.93
CA ASP A 23 -13.30 19.32 9.90
C ASP A 23 -13.93 18.00 9.39
N GLY A 24 -15.26 17.95 9.39
CA GLY A 24 -16.01 16.78 8.92
C GLY A 24 -15.83 16.45 7.44
N PHE A 25 -15.53 17.44 6.59
CA PHE A 25 -15.27 17.21 5.17
C PHE A 25 -13.98 16.40 4.96
N HIS A 26 -12.91 16.72 5.68
CA HIS A 26 -11.66 15.97 5.60
C HIS A 26 -11.79 14.55 6.16
N ILE A 27 -12.66 14.32 7.14
CA ILE A 27 -13.01 12.98 7.62
C ILE A 27 -13.68 12.18 6.50
N VAL A 28 -14.71 12.74 5.86
CA VAL A 28 -15.44 12.07 4.77
C VAL A 28 -14.49 11.72 3.62
N ILE A 29 -13.68 12.68 3.18
CA ILE A 29 -12.71 12.47 2.10
C ILE A 29 -11.66 11.40 2.48
N PHE A 30 -11.17 11.42 3.72
CA PHE A 30 -10.27 10.38 4.22
C PHE A 30 -10.92 9.01 4.13
N THR A 31 -12.12 8.86 4.68
CA THR A 31 -12.85 7.59 4.70
C THR A 31 -13.11 7.07 3.30
N LEU A 32 -13.52 7.94 2.37
CA LEU A 32 -13.72 7.58 0.97
C LEU A 32 -12.42 7.12 0.31
N ASN A 33 -11.30 7.81 0.56
CA ASN A 33 -10.00 7.39 0.08
C ASN A 33 -9.60 6.00 0.62
N GLN A 34 -9.79 5.76 1.93
CA GLN A 34 -9.48 4.47 2.55
C GLN A 34 -10.33 3.32 2.00
N ILE A 35 -11.60 3.57 1.68
CA ILE A 35 -12.45 2.56 1.03
C ILE A 35 -12.01 2.36 -0.43
N GLY A 36 -11.66 3.43 -1.13
CA GLY A 36 -11.24 3.41 -2.54
C GLY A 36 -10.00 2.57 -2.81
N VAL A 37 -9.08 2.49 -1.86
CA VAL A 37 -7.91 1.60 -1.88
C VAL A 37 -8.32 0.14 -2.17
N TYR A 38 -9.45 -0.33 -1.64
CA TYR A 38 -9.91 -1.70 -1.88
C TYR A 38 -10.63 -1.90 -3.23
N GLY A 39 -10.69 -0.87 -4.08
CA GLY A 39 -11.33 -0.93 -5.40
C GLY A 39 -10.88 -2.12 -6.26
N PRO A 40 -9.58 -2.41 -6.41
CA PRO A 40 -9.09 -3.56 -7.18
C PRO A 40 -9.55 -4.90 -6.61
N LEU A 41 -9.60 -5.04 -5.28
CA LEU A 41 -10.10 -6.24 -4.62
C LEU A 41 -11.57 -6.46 -4.96
N PHE A 42 -12.42 -5.44 -4.77
CA PHE A 42 -13.84 -5.55 -5.06
C PHE A 42 -14.11 -5.79 -6.54
N ALA A 43 -13.40 -5.09 -7.43
CA ALA A 43 -13.50 -5.30 -8.87
C ALA A 43 -13.16 -6.75 -9.24
N ALA A 44 -12.06 -7.30 -8.70
CA ALA A 44 -11.67 -8.68 -8.95
C ALA A 44 -12.73 -9.68 -8.45
N ILE A 45 -13.27 -9.50 -7.24
CA ILE A 45 -14.33 -10.38 -6.71
C ILE A 45 -15.58 -10.33 -7.60
N ILE A 46 -16.06 -9.13 -7.95
CA ILE A 46 -17.29 -8.95 -8.72
C ILE A 46 -17.15 -9.54 -10.12
N VAL A 47 -16.05 -9.24 -10.81
CA VAL A 47 -15.81 -9.69 -12.19
C VAL A 47 -15.55 -11.19 -12.21
N SER A 48 -14.72 -11.72 -11.31
CA SER A 48 -14.46 -13.15 -11.15
C SER A 48 -15.76 -13.91 -10.91
N TRP A 49 -16.58 -13.44 -9.97
CA TRP A 49 -17.85 -14.09 -9.64
C TRP A 49 -18.82 -14.11 -10.83
N LYS A 50 -18.95 -13.00 -11.55
CA LYS A 50 -19.85 -12.89 -12.71
C LYS A 50 -19.41 -13.75 -13.89
N ASN A 51 -18.10 -13.85 -14.15
CA ASN A 51 -17.59 -14.53 -15.34
C ASN A 51 -17.28 -16.02 -15.11
N TYR A 52 -16.82 -16.38 -13.91
CA TYR A 52 -16.27 -17.71 -13.61
C TYR A 52 -16.92 -18.39 -12.39
N GLY A 53 -17.84 -17.70 -11.71
CA GLY A 53 -18.61 -18.26 -10.60
C GLY A 53 -17.90 -18.24 -9.24
N LYS A 54 -18.56 -18.81 -8.23
CA LYS A 54 -18.11 -18.75 -6.81
C LYS A 54 -16.82 -19.51 -6.53
N SER A 55 -16.51 -20.54 -7.33
CA SER A 55 -15.27 -21.32 -7.17
C SER A 55 -14.04 -20.47 -7.49
N ASP A 56 -14.09 -19.65 -8.54
CA ASP A 56 -12.95 -18.82 -8.94
C ASP A 56 -12.63 -17.74 -7.89
N VAL A 57 -13.66 -17.18 -7.23
CA VAL A 57 -13.45 -16.28 -6.09
C VAL A 57 -12.75 -17.00 -4.94
N LYS A 58 -13.11 -18.26 -4.64
CA LYS A 58 -12.41 -19.04 -3.61
C LYS A 58 -10.96 -19.30 -4.00
N ASP A 59 -10.70 -19.60 -5.26
CA ASP A 59 -9.36 -19.82 -5.78
C ASP A 59 -8.52 -18.54 -5.72
N LEU A 60 -9.12 -17.37 -5.97
CA LEU A 60 -8.47 -16.07 -5.85
C LEU A 60 -7.89 -15.86 -4.45
N PHE A 61 -8.67 -16.11 -3.40
CA PHE A 61 -8.19 -16.04 -2.01
C PHE A 61 -7.32 -17.25 -1.63
N GLY A 62 -7.51 -18.41 -2.26
CA GLY A 62 -6.68 -19.59 -2.08
C GLY A 62 -5.20 -19.33 -2.39
N LYS A 63 -4.93 -18.46 -3.39
CA LYS A 63 -3.56 -18.05 -3.76
C LYS A 63 -2.79 -17.38 -2.60
N ILE A 64 -3.47 -16.70 -1.68
CA ILE A 64 -2.84 -16.01 -0.53
C ILE A 64 -2.15 -17.01 0.41
N LYS A 65 -2.66 -18.24 0.48
CA LYS A 65 -2.12 -19.30 1.34
C LYS A 65 -0.87 -19.96 0.75
N VAL A 66 -0.53 -19.67 -0.50
CA VAL A 66 0.61 -20.29 -1.19
C VAL A 66 1.89 -19.52 -0.85
N TRP A 67 2.58 -19.95 0.21
CA TRP A 67 3.85 -19.38 0.64
C TRP A 67 5.03 -20.15 0.05
N ARG A 68 5.53 -19.70 -1.10
CA ARG A 68 6.70 -20.29 -1.80
C ARG A 68 7.81 -19.25 -2.01
N ILE A 69 8.10 -18.47 -0.97
CA ILE A 69 9.07 -17.37 -1.04
C ILE A 69 10.42 -17.86 -0.48
N LYS A 70 11.48 -17.77 -1.30
CA LYS A 70 12.83 -18.10 -0.84
C LYS A 70 13.31 -17.06 0.17
N PRO A 71 14.05 -17.43 1.24
CA PRO A 71 14.50 -16.49 2.28
C PRO A 71 15.26 -15.27 1.74
N LYS A 72 16.04 -15.44 0.66
CA LYS A 72 16.74 -14.33 -0.01
C LYS A 72 15.81 -13.18 -0.42
N TRP A 73 14.59 -13.49 -0.85
CA TRP A 73 13.62 -12.47 -1.29
C TRP A 73 13.00 -11.75 -0.10
N ILE A 74 12.79 -12.45 1.01
CA ILE A 74 12.35 -11.82 2.27
C ILE A 74 13.41 -10.81 2.71
N LEU A 75 14.69 -11.21 2.69
CA LEU A 75 15.79 -10.32 3.05
C LEU A 75 15.84 -9.08 2.14
N ILE A 76 15.70 -9.26 0.82
CA ILE A 76 15.67 -8.13 -0.12
C ILE A 76 14.51 -7.18 0.19
N ILE A 77 13.29 -7.70 0.40
CA ILE A 77 12.10 -6.87 0.70
C ILE A 77 12.29 -6.09 2.01
N LEU A 78 12.93 -6.70 3.01
CA LEU A 78 13.21 -6.04 4.28
C LEU A 78 14.31 -4.98 4.16
N LEU A 79 15.39 -5.23 3.42
CA LEU A 79 16.55 -4.33 3.35
C LEU A 79 16.39 -3.21 2.32
N LEU A 80 15.69 -3.45 1.22
CA LEU A 80 15.60 -2.51 0.10
C LEU A 80 15.04 -1.13 0.52
N PRO A 81 13.98 -1.01 1.34
CA PRO A 81 13.49 0.29 1.81
C PRO A 81 14.55 1.09 2.57
N PHE A 82 15.36 0.42 3.41
CA PHE A 82 16.44 1.07 4.15
C PHE A 82 17.53 1.58 3.22
N ILE A 83 17.95 0.75 2.25
CA ILE A 83 18.94 1.14 1.24
C ILE A 83 18.44 2.34 0.44
N MET A 84 17.18 2.33 0.02
CA MET A 84 16.59 3.46 -0.71
C MET A 84 16.50 4.72 0.15
N ALA A 85 16.25 4.59 1.46
CA ALA A 85 16.22 5.72 2.39
C ALA A 85 17.60 6.38 2.60
N LEU A 86 18.70 5.67 2.33
CA LEU A 86 20.04 6.26 2.40
C LEU A 86 20.26 7.35 1.35
N ILE A 87 19.56 7.31 0.22
CA ILE A 87 19.69 8.30 -0.85
C ILE A 87 19.30 9.70 -0.37
N PRO A 88 18.05 9.96 0.06
CA PRO A 88 17.67 11.28 0.55
C PRO A 88 18.43 11.67 1.82
N LEU A 89 18.77 10.72 2.69
CA LEU A 89 19.58 11.00 3.89
C LEU A 89 20.98 11.49 3.53
N GLY A 90 21.64 10.83 2.57
CA GLY A 90 22.96 11.22 2.07
C GLY A 90 22.92 12.57 1.35
N MET A 91 21.89 12.82 0.53
CA MET A 91 21.70 14.13 -0.11
C MET A 91 21.55 15.25 0.92
N ASN A 92 20.73 15.04 1.96
CA ASN A 92 20.58 15.99 3.05
C ASN A 92 21.91 16.24 3.79
N ALA A 93 22.68 15.18 4.05
CA ALA A 93 23.99 15.28 4.67
C ALA A 93 24.98 16.11 3.83
N LEU A 94 25.01 15.89 2.51
CA LEU A 94 25.86 16.64 1.58
C LEU A 94 25.51 18.14 1.52
N MET A 95 24.24 18.48 1.81
CA MET A 95 23.77 19.87 1.90
C MET A 95 24.00 20.50 3.29
N GLY A 96 24.66 19.79 4.21
CA GLY A 96 24.89 20.24 5.59
C GLY A 96 23.68 20.11 6.52
N GLY A 97 22.67 19.33 6.12
CA GLY A 97 21.47 19.08 6.92
C GLY A 97 21.70 18.10 8.07
N ASP A 98 20.83 18.16 9.09
CA ASP A 98 20.86 17.25 10.23
C ASP A 98 20.43 15.83 9.83
N ILE A 99 21.32 14.85 10.08
CA ILE A 99 21.05 13.42 9.86
C ILE A 99 20.48 12.72 11.09
N VAL A 100 20.69 13.27 12.29
CA VAL A 100 20.23 12.68 13.55
C VAL A 100 18.71 12.77 13.65
N GLY A 101 18.12 13.85 13.14
CA GLY A 101 16.68 14.02 13.02
C GLY A 101 15.97 12.88 12.29
N ALA A 102 16.62 12.24 11.30
CA ALA A 102 16.04 11.11 10.57
C ALA A 102 15.74 9.89 11.46
N PHE A 103 16.45 9.76 12.58
CA PHE A 103 16.25 8.69 13.57
C PHE A 103 15.29 9.09 14.70
N LYS A 104 14.69 10.28 14.63
CA LYS A 104 13.74 10.81 15.60
C LYS A 104 12.39 11.05 14.91
N PRO A 105 11.60 9.99 14.66
CA PRO A 105 10.38 10.07 13.83
C PRO A 105 9.28 10.96 14.42
N GLY A 106 9.40 11.41 15.68
CA GLY A 106 8.41 12.28 16.32
C GLY A 106 7.04 11.64 16.49
N MET A 107 6.97 10.31 16.42
CA MET A 107 5.78 9.48 16.59
C MET A 107 6.09 8.36 17.58
N SER A 108 5.08 7.92 18.33
CA SER A 108 5.23 6.79 19.24
C SER A 108 5.44 5.48 18.45
N GLY A 109 6.13 4.50 19.06
CA GLY A 109 6.31 3.18 18.45
C GLY A 109 4.99 2.49 18.12
N LEU A 110 3.95 2.72 18.93
CA LEU A 110 2.60 2.21 18.67
C LEU A 110 2.01 2.77 17.37
N ILE A 111 2.11 4.07 17.15
CA ILE A 111 1.60 4.70 15.92
C ILE A 111 2.35 4.15 14.70
N ILE A 112 3.67 4.01 14.79
CA ILE A 112 4.48 3.41 13.71
C ILE A 112 4.00 1.99 13.40
N PHE A 113 3.80 1.16 14.43
CA PHE A 113 3.32 -0.21 14.27
C PHE A 113 1.93 -0.26 13.62
N LEU A 114 0.98 0.56 14.08
CA LEU A 114 -0.37 0.61 13.52
C LEU A 114 -0.36 1.06 12.06
N THR A 115 0.47 2.05 11.70
CA THR A 115 0.63 2.49 10.32
C THR A 115 1.22 1.38 9.44
N LEU A 116 2.24 0.67 9.92
CA LEU A 116 2.81 -0.47 9.19
C LEU A 116 1.78 -1.59 9.00
N ALA A 117 1.06 -1.96 10.05
CA ALA A 117 0.02 -2.98 9.99
C ALA A 117 -1.08 -2.60 9.00
N HIS A 118 -1.54 -1.35 9.04
CA HIS A 118 -2.51 -0.81 8.10
C HIS A 118 -2.02 -0.92 6.64
N ASN A 119 -0.79 -0.48 6.35
CA ASN A 119 -0.23 -0.54 4.99
C ASN A 119 -0.07 -1.98 4.47
N ILE A 120 0.30 -2.92 5.35
CA ILE A 120 0.39 -4.35 4.99
C ILE A 120 -1.01 -4.88 4.63
N VAL A 121 -2.03 -4.52 5.39
CA VAL A 121 -3.40 -4.95 5.15
C VAL A 121 -3.96 -4.35 3.87
N THR A 122 -3.88 -3.02 3.70
CA THR A 122 -4.41 -2.32 2.52
C THR A 122 -3.69 -2.77 1.25
N GLY A 123 -2.36 -2.64 1.23
CA GLY A 123 -1.54 -3.05 0.08
C GLY A 123 -1.67 -4.54 -0.22
N GLY A 124 -1.71 -5.39 0.81
CA GLY A 124 -1.91 -6.83 0.63
C GLY A 124 -3.24 -7.18 -0.04
N PHE A 125 -4.33 -6.51 0.33
CA PHE A 125 -5.64 -6.72 -0.27
C PHE A 125 -5.75 -6.15 -1.69
N GLU A 126 -5.15 -4.99 -1.97
CA GLU A 126 -5.05 -4.47 -3.33
C GLU A 126 -4.39 -5.47 -4.28
N GLU A 127 -3.32 -6.11 -3.83
CA GLU A 127 -2.53 -7.04 -4.63
C GLU A 127 -3.30 -8.32 -4.98
N VAL A 128 -4.35 -8.68 -4.22
CA VAL A 128 -5.29 -9.74 -4.61
C VAL A 128 -6.00 -9.38 -5.91
N GLY A 129 -6.42 -8.13 -6.06
CA GLY A 129 -7.05 -7.65 -7.28
C GLY A 129 -6.06 -7.53 -8.44
N TRP A 130 -4.93 -6.87 -8.21
CA TRP A 130 -3.92 -6.62 -9.24
C TRP A 130 -3.21 -7.90 -9.69
N ARG A 131 -2.52 -8.59 -8.79
CA ARG A 131 -1.72 -9.79 -9.14
C ARG A 131 -2.58 -11.04 -9.23
N GLY A 132 -3.55 -11.17 -8.34
CA GLY A 132 -4.40 -12.36 -8.25
C GLY A 132 -5.36 -12.50 -9.43
N PHE A 133 -5.92 -11.39 -9.90
CA PHE A 133 -6.91 -11.38 -10.98
C PHE A 133 -6.41 -10.66 -12.24
N ALA A 134 -6.25 -9.34 -12.21
CA ALA A 134 -6.02 -8.52 -13.42
C ALA A 134 -4.80 -8.96 -14.22
N PHE A 135 -3.66 -9.16 -13.55
CA PHE A 135 -2.43 -9.64 -14.19
C PHE A 135 -2.56 -11.07 -14.74
N THR A 136 -3.32 -11.93 -14.07
CA THR A 136 -3.55 -13.30 -14.53
C THR A 136 -4.40 -13.32 -15.79
N GLU A 137 -5.49 -12.54 -15.82
CA GLU A 137 -6.36 -12.41 -17.00
C GLU A 137 -5.64 -11.76 -18.18
N MET A 138 -4.83 -10.73 -17.94
CA MET A 138 -3.99 -10.11 -18.97
C MET A 138 -3.06 -11.14 -19.62
N LYS A 139 -2.37 -11.97 -18.81
CA LYS A 139 -1.48 -13.01 -19.34
C LYS A 139 -2.22 -14.09 -20.11
N LYS A 140 -3.41 -14.51 -19.66
CA LYS A 140 -4.24 -15.45 -20.41
C LYS A 140 -4.55 -14.88 -21.80
N LYS A 141 -5.01 -13.63 -21.87
CA LYS A 141 -5.32 -12.96 -23.14
C LYS A 141 -4.10 -12.84 -24.06
N MET A 142 -2.95 -12.42 -23.54
CA MET A 142 -1.72 -12.28 -24.35
C MET A 142 -1.23 -13.62 -24.94
N ARG A 143 -1.32 -14.71 -24.16
CA ARG A 143 -1.00 -16.07 -24.66
C ARG A 143 -1.94 -16.51 -25.78
N HIS A 144 -3.20 -16.09 -25.77
CA HIS A 144 -4.14 -16.41 -26.84
C HIS A 144 -3.91 -15.61 -28.12
N THR A 145 -3.28 -14.44 -28.06
CA THR A 145 -3.03 -13.56 -29.22
C THR A 145 -1.69 -13.82 -29.93
N GLY A 146 -0.95 -14.88 -29.56
CA GLY A 146 0.34 -15.21 -30.20
C GLY A 146 1.46 -14.21 -29.93
N VAL A 147 1.27 -13.28 -28.98
CA VAL A 147 2.31 -12.35 -28.52
C VAL A 147 3.01 -13.01 -27.34
N VAL A 148 3.80 -14.05 -27.62
CA VAL A 148 4.86 -14.60 -26.77
C VAL A 148 5.97 -15.12 -27.67
#